data_AF-A0A420XHT1-F1
#
_entry.id   AF-A0A420XHT1-F1
#
_cell.length_a   1.000
_cell.length_b   1.000
_cell.length_c   1.000
_cell.angle_alpha   90.00
_cell.angle_beta   90.00
_cell.angle_gamma   90.00
#
_symmetry.space_group_name_H-M   'P 1'
#
loop_
_entity.id
_entity.type
_entity.pdbx_description
1 polymer ?
#
loop_
_entity_poly.entity_id
_entity_poly.type
_entity_poly.pdbx_seq_one_letter_code
_entity_poly.pdbx_strand_id
1 'polypeptide(L)'
;MNKFTKISATALFAIFLSACDTAADNKTSTATTETPKAEMTQTTETAQTTETTTTAVATESVDTQGVEDFQKLVVWNQSQEQNMASAQAELQQKLATQDQVQIEEAMTEFKAKVDDVLKSLDALDIKNAEVNAFKEKTKETLTLSNDLITESVKVMSNPTEDAQKLIQEKSQKLMQSGADLQQLQAELQQKYGTASAN
;
A
#
# COMPACT_ATOMS: atom_id res chain seq x y z
N MET A 1 19.16 32.19 -31.11
CA MET A 1 18.35 30.96 -31.31
C MET A 1 18.97 29.93 -30.36
N ASN A 2 18.40 29.43 -29.26
CA ASN A 2 17.05 29.28 -28.69
C ASN A 2 17.20 29.50 -27.15
N LYS A 3 16.56 30.42 -26.42
CA LYS A 3 15.14 30.65 -26.06
C LYS A 3 14.43 29.47 -25.37
N PHE A 4 14.34 29.58 -24.03
CA PHE A 4 13.27 29.17 -23.10
C PHE A 4 12.70 27.75 -23.17
N THR A 5 13.05 26.91 -22.18
CA THR A 5 12.10 25.99 -21.53
C THR A 5 12.52 25.73 -20.07
N LYS A 6 12.29 26.72 -19.19
CA LYS A 6 12.14 26.47 -17.75
C LYS A 6 10.70 25.99 -17.56
N ILE A 7 10.47 24.67 -17.60
CA ILE A 7 9.19 24.11 -17.15
C ILE A 7 9.35 23.71 -15.70
N SER A 8 8.65 24.47 -14.87
CA SER A 8 8.41 24.27 -13.45
C SER A 8 8.13 22.80 -13.12
N ALA A 9 9.00 22.18 -12.33
CA ALA A 9 8.78 20.89 -11.69
C ALA A 9 7.92 21.04 -10.42
N THR A 10 6.80 21.77 -10.50
CA THR A 10 5.88 22.00 -9.37
C THR A 10 4.45 21.54 -9.63
N ALA A 11 4.18 20.83 -10.73
CA ALA A 11 2.82 20.40 -11.08
C ALA A 11 2.44 18.97 -10.60
N LEU A 12 3.33 18.22 -9.96
CA LEU A 12 3.02 16.85 -9.50
C LEU A 12 2.41 16.77 -8.09
N PHE A 13 2.34 17.89 -7.36
CA PHE A 13 1.85 17.91 -5.96
C PHE A 13 0.38 18.36 -5.81
N ALA A 14 -0.35 18.57 -6.90
CA ALA A 14 -1.71 19.15 -6.87
C ALA A 14 -2.85 18.12 -7.02
N ILE A 15 -2.57 16.82 -7.08
CA ILE A 15 -3.63 15.80 -7.30
C ILE A 15 -4.25 15.31 -5.99
N PHE A 16 -3.69 15.66 -4.83
CA PHE A 16 -4.19 15.22 -3.51
C PHE A 16 -5.10 16.23 -2.78
N LEU A 17 -5.42 17.40 -3.38
CA LEU A 17 -6.21 18.45 -2.71
C LEU A 17 -7.62 18.66 -3.28
N SER A 18 -8.05 17.91 -4.30
CA SER A 18 -9.38 18.08 -4.91
C SER A 18 -10.45 17.07 -4.44
N ALA A 19 -10.18 16.29 -3.40
CA ALA A 19 -11.09 15.26 -2.89
C ALA A 19 -11.55 15.49 -1.44
N CYS A 20 -11.45 16.73 -0.94
CA CYS A 20 -12.08 17.16 0.31
C CYS A 20 -12.54 18.62 0.17
N ASP A 21 -13.55 18.86 -0.67
CA ASP A 21 -14.45 19.99 -0.43
C ASP A 21 -15.88 19.56 -0.73
N THR A 22 -16.69 19.53 0.32
CA THR A 22 -18.14 19.32 0.27
C THR A 22 -18.78 20.67 0.61
N ALA A 23 -19.46 21.29 -0.35
CA ALA A 23 -20.88 21.65 -0.29
C ALA A 23 -21.32 22.61 -1.42
N ALA A 24 -22.44 22.23 -2.05
CA ALA A 24 -23.56 23.07 -2.51
C ALA A 24 -23.47 23.90 -3.82
N ASP A 25 -24.52 23.65 -4.62
CA ASP A 25 -25.25 24.56 -5.52
C ASP A 25 -24.60 24.98 -6.86
N ASN A 26 -25.09 24.43 -7.97
CA ASN A 26 -26.03 25.19 -8.82
C ASN A 26 -26.67 24.28 -9.89
N LYS A 27 -27.99 24.40 -10.03
CA LYS A 27 -28.78 23.94 -11.18
C LYS A 27 -28.24 24.54 -12.48
N THR A 28 -28.47 23.83 -13.60
CA THR A 28 -29.04 24.30 -14.89
C THR A 28 -28.86 23.15 -15.90
N SER A 29 -29.87 22.31 -16.13
CA SER A 29 -30.91 22.45 -17.16
C SER A 29 -30.37 22.57 -18.59
N THR A 30 -30.45 21.47 -19.35
CA THR A 30 -30.65 21.50 -20.80
C THR A 30 -31.58 20.35 -21.18
N ALA A 31 -32.81 20.71 -21.56
CA ALA A 31 -33.63 19.96 -22.52
C ALA A 31 -32.89 19.90 -23.88
N THR A 32 -33.14 18.99 -24.82
CA THR A 32 -34.43 18.59 -25.42
C THR A 32 -34.21 17.37 -26.35
N THR A 33 -35.28 16.58 -26.57
CA THR A 33 -35.66 15.85 -27.82
C THR A 33 -34.89 14.55 -28.14
N GLU A 34 -35.44 13.39 -28.52
CA GLU A 34 -36.71 12.98 -29.15
C GLU A 34 -37.12 11.54 -28.78
N THR A 35 -38.42 11.25 -28.91
CA THR A 35 -39.06 9.90 -28.90
C THR A 35 -38.86 9.22 -30.27
N PRO A 36 -38.98 7.87 -30.40
CA PRO A 36 -40.29 7.33 -30.77
C PRO A 36 -40.68 5.98 -30.12
N LYS A 37 -41.90 5.99 -29.57
CA LYS A 37 -43.00 5.01 -29.66
C LYS A 37 -42.66 3.53 -29.96
N ALA A 38 -43.03 2.66 -29.01
CA ALA A 38 -43.74 1.42 -29.31
C ALA A 38 -44.70 1.07 -28.15
N GLU A 39 -45.93 0.77 -28.54
CA GLU A 39 -47.14 0.54 -27.76
C GLU A 39 -47.40 -0.98 -27.74
N MET A 40 -47.75 -1.57 -26.60
CA MET A 40 -48.95 -2.44 -26.44
C MET A 40 -48.95 -3.29 -25.15
N THR A 41 -50.16 -3.40 -24.62
CA THR A 41 -50.76 -4.53 -23.88
C THR A 41 -50.40 -4.79 -22.41
N GLN A 42 -51.23 -4.18 -21.58
CA GLN A 42 -51.89 -4.70 -20.38
C GLN A 42 -52.16 -6.22 -20.38
N THR A 43 -51.74 -6.91 -19.32
CA THR A 43 -52.51 -7.99 -18.68
C THR A 43 -52.28 -7.92 -17.16
N THR A 44 -53.37 -7.64 -16.45
CA THR A 44 -53.59 -7.85 -15.01
C THR A 44 -53.66 -9.33 -14.68
N GLU A 45 -52.97 -9.81 -13.63
CA GLU A 45 -53.60 -10.68 -12.62
C GLU A 45 -52.83 -10.72 -11.30
N THR A 46 -53.63 -10.69 -10.25
CA THR A 46 -53.38 -10.66 -8.81
C THR A 46 -52.98 -12.04 -8.27
N ALA A 47 -52.03 -12.13 -7.33
CA ALA A 47 -52.17 -12.98 -6.13
C ALA A 47 -50.91 -12.98 -5.24
N GLN A 48 -51.11 -12.46 -4.02
CA GLN A 48 -50.76 -13.13 -2.76
C GLN A 48 -49.31 -13.09 -2.26
N THR A 49 -49.10 -12.07 -1.42
CA THR A 49 -48.39 -12.11 -0.14
C THR A 49 -48.33 -13.49 0.51
N THR A 50 -47.14 -14.05 0.70
CA THR A 50 -46.71 -14.53 2.02
C THR A 50 -45.20 -14.45 2.15
N GLU A 51 -44.79 -13.88 3.27
CA GLU A 51 -43.44 -13.61 3.74
C GLU A 51 -42.57 -14.87 3.81
N THR A 52 -41.29 -14.77 3.46
CA THR A 52 -40.13 -14.97 4.35
C THR A 52 -38.86 -14.73 3.53
N THR A 53 -38.69 -13.51 3.03
CA THR A 53 -37.34 -13.03 2.69
C THR A 53 -36.87 -12.31 3.92
N THR A 54 -36.24 -13.04 4.84
CA THR A 54 -35.38 -12.46 5.86
C THR A 54 -34.21 -11.82 5.11
N THR A 55 -34.46 -10.63 4.55
CA THR A 55 -33.43 -9.65 4.26
C THR A 55 -32.98 -9.21 5.64
N ALA A 56 -32.12 -10.02 6.25
CA ALA A 56 -31.22 -9.54 7.27
C ALA A 56 -30.38 -8.49 6.54
N VAL A 57 -30.81 -7.24 6.65
CA VAL A 57 -29.91 -6.11 6.62
C VAL A 57 -28.87 -6.46 7.68
N ALA A 58 -27.75 -7.01 7.22
CA ALA A 58 -26.55 -7.08 8.01
C ALA A 58 -26.23 -5.62 8.32
N THR A 59 -26.70 -5.15 9.48
CA THR A 59 -25.95 -4.16 10.24
C THR A 59 -24.55 -4.73 10.31
N GLU A 60 -23.67 -4.25 9.42
CA GLU A 60 -22.25 -4.49 9.51
C GLU A 60 -21.85 -4.00 10.89
N SER A 61 -21.74 -4.94 11.84
CA SER A 61 -21.06 -4.68 13.08
C SER A 61 -19.66 -4.27 12.67
N VAL A 62 -19.29 -3.02 12.94
CA VAL A 62 -17.91 -2.55 12.77
C VAL A 62 -17.01 -3.60 13.41
N ASP A 63 -16.13 -4.20 12.61
CA ASP A 63 -15.14 -5.15 13.11
C ASP A 63 -14.09 -4.37 13.90
N THR A 64 -14.44 -4.13 15.16
CA THR A 64 -13.63 -3.36 16.12
C THR A 64 -12.24 -3.97 16.32
N GLN A 65 -12.08 -5.29 16.21
CA GLN A 65 -10.78 -5.96 16.31
C GLN A 65 -9.93 -5.65 15.07
N GLY A 66 -10.52 -5.68 13.87
CA GLY A 66 -9.85 -5.28 12.64
C GLY A 66 -9.36 -3.83 12.67
N VAL A 67 -10.17 -2.91 13.21
CA VAL A 67 -9.80 -1.49 13.39
C VAL A 67 -8.62 -1.34 14.35
N GLU A 68 -8.68 -1.97 15.53
CA GLU A 68 -7.62 -1.89 16.53
C GLU A 68 -6.29 -2.44 15.98
N ASP A 69 -6.34 -3.62 15.37
CA ASP A 69 -5.15 -4.28 14.84
C ASP A 69 -4.55 -3.53 13.66
N PHE A 70 -5.37 -3.00 12.77
CA PHE A 70 -4.89 -2.18 11.67
C PHE A 70 -4.20 -0.91 12.18
N GLN A 71 -4.78 -0.26 13.19
CA GLN A 71 -4.17 0.93 13.81
C GLN A 71 -2.81 0.62 14.45
N LYS A 72 -2.64 -0.56 15.09
CA LYS A 72 -1.32 -1.00 15.60
C LYS A 72 -0.27 -1.04 14.48
N LEU A 73 -0.62 -1.61 13.32
CA LEU A 73 0.29 -1.68 12.18
C LEU A 73 0.60 -0.31 11.58
N VAL A 74 -0.39 0.59 11.50
CA VAL A 74 -0.19 1.97 11.02
C VAL A 74 0.80 2.71 11.92
N VAL A 75 0.61 2.66 13.24
CA VAL A 75 1.51 3.31 14.21
C VAL A 75 2.90 2.67 14.17
N TRP A 76 2.97 1.34 14.12
CA TRP A 76 4.23 0.63 14.00
C TRP A 76 5.00 1.05 12.74
N ASN A 77 4.33 1.13 11.58
CA ASN A 77 4.96 1.47 10.31
C ASN A 77 5.55 2.89 10.32
N GLN A 78 4.80 3.87 10.83
CA GLN A 78 5.31 5.26 10.98
C GLN A 78 6.58 5.32 11.83
N SER A 79 6.66 4.53 12.91
CA SER A 79 7.87 4.44 13.71
C SER A 79 9.04 3.81 12.93
N GLN A 80 8.76 2.83 12.06
CA GLN A 80 9.82 2.17 11.29
C GLN A 80 10.35 3.03 10.14
N GLU A 81 9.52 3.85 9.49
CA GLU A 81 9.96 4.77 8.45
C GLU A 81 11.08 5.69 8.95
N GLN A 82 10.89 6.29 10.13
CA GLN A 82 11.91 7.13 10.76
C GLN A 82 13.17 6.32 11.12
N ASN A 83 12.98 5.12 11.66
CA ASN A 83 14.08 4.25 12.11
C ASN A 83 14.92 3.67 10.96
N MET A 84 14.34 3.48 9.77
CA MET A 84 15.01 2.91 8.61
C MET A 84 15.63 3.98 7.70
N ALA A 85 15.11 5.21 7.70
CA ALA A 85 15.65 6.29 6.89
C ALA A 85 17.13 6.59 7.22
N SER A 86 17.50 6.61 8.51
CA SER A 86 18.88 6.84 8.92
C SER A 86 19.80 5.68 8.51
N ALA A 87 19.35 4.43 8.69
CA ALA A 87 20.12 3.25 8.32
C ALA A 87 20.37 3.18 6.80
N GLN A 88 19.39 3.56 5.98
CA GLN A 88 19.58 3.67 4.53
C GLN A 88 20.58 4.78 4.16
N ALA A 89 20.48 5.95 4.79
CA ALA A 89 21.40 7.05 4.52
C ALA A 89 22.85 6.69 4.87
N GLU A 90 23.06 6.04 6.01
CA GLU A 90 24.36 5.57 6.46
C GLU A 90 24.95 4.51 5.52
N LEU A 91 24.14 3.52 5.12
CA LEU A 91 24.55 2.52 4.14
C LEU A 91 24.96 3.18 2.81
N GLN A 92 24.16 4.12 2.28
CA GLN A 92 24.50 4.85 1.05
C GLN A 92 25.79 5.65 1.18
N GLN A 93 26.00 6.34 2.30
CA GLN A 93 27.21 7.09 2.58
C GLN A 93 28.44 6.17 2.56
N LYS A 94 28.35 5.01 3.23
CA LYS A 94 29.45 4.04 3.34
C LYS A 94 29.73 3.36 2.00
N LEU A 95 28.70 3.03 1.24
CA LEU A 95 28.84 2.52 -0.14
C LEU A 95 29.60 3.50 -1.05
N ALA A 96 29.37 4.81 -0.92
CA ALA A 96 30.06 5.83 -1.71
C ALA A 96 31.58 5.91 -1.44
N THR A 97 32.05 5.40 -0.30
CA THR A 97 33.49 5.39 0.03
C THR A 97 34.29 4.39 -0.81
N GLN A 98 33.63 3.36 -1.36
CA GLN A 98 34.27 2.21 -2.03
C GLN A 98 35.28 1.44 -1.15
N ASP A 99 35.25 1.67 0.16
CA ASP A 99 36.07 0.96 1.13
C ASP A 99 35.32 -0.31 1.58
N GLN A 100 35.87 -1.47 1.21
CA GLN A 100 35.26 -2.77 1.47
C GLN A 100 34.97 -3.02 2.96
N VAL A 101 35.87 -2.58 3.86
CA VAL A 101 35.70 -2.79 5.31
C VAL A 101 34.54 -1.95 5.82
N GLN A 102 34.46 -0.69 5.39
CA GLN A 102 33.35 0.20 5.76
C GLN A 102 32.01 -0.24 5.19
N ILE A 103 32.00 -0.83 4.00
CA ILE A 103 30.80 -1.38 3.37
C ILE A 103 30.31 -2.61 4.13
N GLU A 104 31.21 -3.52 4.53
CA GLU A 104 30.86 -4.71 5.32
C GLU A 104 30.34 -4.36 6.72
N GLU A 105 30.95 -3.38 7.38
CA GLU A 105 30.49 -2.83 8.66
C GLU A 105 29.08 -2.25 8.53
N ALA A 106 28.86 -1.35 7.56
CA ALA A 106 27.56 -0.73 7.32
C ALA A 106 26.47 -1.76 6.95
N MET A 107 26.82 -2.81 6.19
CA MET A 107 25.89 -3.90 5.89
C MET A 107 25.53 -4.72 7.11
N THR A 108 26.47 -4.94 8.03
CA THR A 108 26.23 -5.66 9.28
C THR A 108 25.26 -4.87 10.16
N GLU A 109 25.47 -3.56 10.30
CA GLU A 109 24.60 -2.67 11.07
C GLU A 109 23.21 -2.55 10.43
N PHE A 110 23.14 -2.38 9.11
CA PHE A 110 21.88 -2.35 8.37
C PHE A 110 21.08 -3.64 8.58
N LYS A 111 21.73 -4.81 8.46
CA LYS A 111 21.09 -6.10 8.68
C LYS A 111 20.58 -6.24 10.11
N ALA A 112 21.37 -5.83 11.11
CA ALA A 112 20.94 -5.86 12.50
C ALA A 112 19.70 -4.99 12.72
N LYS A 113 19.65 -3.81 12.09
CA LYS A 113 18.48 -2.93 12.14
C LYS A 113 17.25 -3.57 11.50
N VAL A 114 17.39 -4.21 10.35
CA VAL A 114 16.29 -4.97 9.72
C VAL A 114 15.82 -6.11 10.62
N ASP A 115 16.74 -6.88 11.20
CA ASP A 115 16.40 -7.98 12.11
C ASP A 115 15.56 -7.46 13.31
N ASP A 116 15.91 -6.29 13.85
CA ASP A 116 15.16 -5.67 14.95
C ASP A 116 13.79 -5.15 14.50
N VAL A 117 13.69 -4.59 13.28
CA VAL A 117 12.40 -4.22 12.68
C VAL A 117 11.52 -5.46 12.53
N LEU A 118 12.03 -6.57 12.00
CA LEU A 118 11.29 -7.83 11.83
C LEU A 118 10.83 -8.39 13.18
N LYS A 119 11.69 -8.39 14.21
CA LYS A 119 11.29 -8.78 15.57
C LYS A 119 10.18 -7.88 16.13
N SER A 120 10.27 -6.57 15.89
CA SER A 120 9.24 -5.63 16.36
C SER A 120 7.90 -5.84 15.65
N LEU A 121 7.92 -6.22 14.36
CA LEU A 121 6.73 -6.61 13.61
C LEU A 121 6.12 -7.88 14.20
N ASP A 122 6.95 -8.90 14.43
CA ASP A 122 6.51 -10.18 15.00
C ASP A 122 5.87 -10.00 16.38
N ALA A 123 6.37 -9.06 17.19
CA ALA A 123 5.86 -8.75 18.51
C ALA A 123 4.46 -8.08 18.52
N LEU A 124 3.96 -7.60 17.38
CA LEU A 124 2.59 -7.06 17.31
C LEU A 124 1.55 -8.16 17.47
N ASP A 125 0.70 -8.03 18.48
CA ASP A 125 -0.47 -8.89 18.69
C ASP A 125 -1.60 -8.48 17.74
N ILE A 126 -1.72 -9.23 16.64
CA ILE A 126 -2.70 -9.05 15.57
C ILE A 126 -3.59 -10.29 15.54
N LYS A 127 -4.90 -10.09 15.70
CA LYS A 127 -5.90 -11.15 15.82
C LYS A 127 -6.80 -11.23 14.58
N ASN A 128 -7.07 -10.10 13.95
CA ASN A 128 -7.84 -10.08 12.70
C ASN A 128 -7.03 -10.74 11.57
N ALA A 129 -7.67 -11.68 10.84
CA ALA A 129 -7.00 -12.50 9.83
C ALA A 129 -6.50 -11.70 8.62
N GLU A 130 -7.25 -10.69 8.16
CA GLU A 130 -6.87 -9.86 7.02
C GLU A 130 -5.71 -8.93 7.39
N VAL A 131 -5.77 -8.34 8.59
CA VAL A 131 -4.69 -7.51 9.14
C VAL A 131 -3.44 -8.36 9.36
N ASN A 132 -3.58 -9.61 9.82
CA ASN A 132 -2.46 -10.54 9.96
C ASN A 132 -1.86 -10.92 8.60
N ALA A 133 -2.68 -11.14 7.56
CA ALA A 133 -2.18 -11.38 6.22
C ALA A 133 -1.33 -10.21 5.69
N PHE A 134 -1.73 -8.98 5.98
CA PHE A 134 -0.93 -7.78 5.67
C PHE A 134 0.37 -7.70 6.48
N LYS A 135 0.35 -8.03 7.79
CA LYS A 135 1.56 -8.17 8.62
C LYS A 135 2.54 -9.18 8.02
N GLU A 136 2.08 -10.37 7.66
CA GLU A 136 2.92 -11.41 7.08
C GLU A 136 3.48 -11.02 5.71
N LYS A 137 2.67 -10.37 4.86
CA LYS A 137 3.17 -9.82 3.58
C LYS A 137 4.22 -8.74 3.81
N THR A 138 4.04 -7.86 4.79
CA THR A 138 5.02 -6.84 5.17
C THR A 138 6.35 -7.50 5.58
N LYS A 139 6.29 -8.56 6.39
CA LYS A 139 7.46 -9.33 6.81
C LYS A 139 8.19 -9.96 5.62
N GLU A 140 7.44 -10.55 4.69
CA GLU A 140 7.98 -11.13 3.47
C GLU A 140 8.69 -10.07 2.62
N THR A 141 8.05 -8.91 2.38
CA THR A 141 8.61 -7.81 1.60
C THR A 141 9.90 -7.28 2.22
N LEU A 142 9.92 -7.06 3.55
CA LEU A 142 11.11 -6.61 4.27
C LEU A 142 12.26 -7.61 4.18
N THR A 143 11.95 -8.90 4.31
CA THR A 143 12.94 -9.98 4.19
C THR A 143 13.53 -10.03 2.77
N LEU A 144 12.68 -9.98 1.74
CA LEU A 144 13.11 -9.95 0.33
C LEU A 144 13.96 -8.72 0.02
N SER A 145 13.60 -7.56 0.56
CA SER A 145 14.37 -6.31 0.39
C SER A 145 15.77 -6.43 1.00
N ASN A 146 15.88 -6.93 2.23
CA ASN A 146 17.15 -7.12 2.89
C ASN A 146 18.04 -8.16 2.17
N ASP A 147 17.45 -9.25 1.71
CA ASP A 147 18.13 -10.25 0.88
C ASP A 147 18.69 -9.63 -0.40
N LEU A 148 17.89 -8.83 -1.09
CA LEU A 148 18.28 -8.17 -2.34
C LEU A 148 19.43 -7.19 -2.11
N ILE A 149 19.36 -6.37 -1.05
CA ILE A 149 20.44 -5.43 -0.71
C ILE A 149 21.72 -6.19 -0.37
N THR A 150 21.63 -7.21 0.48
CA THR A 150 22.77 -8.03 0.88
C THR A 150 23.45 -8.69 -0.31
N GLU A 151 22.66 -9.28 -1.21
CA GLU A 151 23.19 -9.91 -2.40
C GLU A 151 23.79 -8.86 -3.36
N SER A 152 23.13 -7.71 -3.53
CA SER A 152 23.63 -6.64 -4.40
C SER A 152 25.00 -6.16 -3.95
N VAL A 153 25.21 -6.01 -2.64
CA VAL A 153 26.52 -5.61 -2.10
C VAL A 153 27.57 -6.69 -2.36
N LYS A 154 27.26 -7.97 -2.19
CA LYS A 154 28.19 -9.07 -2.51
C LYS A 154 28.57 -9.09 -3.99
N VAL A 155 27.61 -8.87 -4.89
CA VAL A 155 27.85 -8.86 -6.35
C VAL A 155 28.78 -7.71 -6.74
N MET A 156 28.75 -6.56 -6.06
CA MET A 156 29.66 -5.45 -6.38
C MET A 156 31.13 -5.84 -6.21
N SER A 157 31.46 -6.64 -5.19
CA SER A 157 32.83 -7.09 -4.95
C SER A 157 33.24 -8.27 -5.84
N ASN A 158 32.28 -9.05 -6.34
CA ASN A 158 32.52 -10.21 -7.22
C ASN A 158 31.38 -10.42 -8.23
N PRO A 159 31.37 -9.68 -9.36
CA PRO A 159 30.30 -9.76 -10.32
C PRO A 159 30.36 -11.07 -11.13
N THR A 160 29.28 -11.85 -11.06
CA THR A 160 29.09 -13.06 -11.88
C THR A 160 27.72 -13.02 -12.58
N GLU A 161 27.58 -13.74 -13.69
CA GLU A 161 26.31 -13.83 -14.42
C GLU A 161 25.21 -14.46 -13.56
N ASP A 162 25.54 -15.53 -12.83
CA ASP A 162 24.61 -16.21 -11.92
C ASP A 162 24.13 -15.29 -10.80
N ALA A 163 25.03 -14.50 -10.21
CA ALA A 163 24.66 -13.56 -9.15
C ALA A 163 23.80 -12.42 -9.69
N GLN A 164 24.09 -11.89 -10.88
CA GLN A 164 23.24 -10.90 -11.54
C GLN A 164 21.84 -11.44 -11.84
N LYS A 165 21.73 -12.70 -12.28
CA LYS A 165 20.44 -13.35 -12.52
C LYS A 165 19.65 -13.49 -11.22
N LEU A 166 20.30 -13.90 -10.13
CA LEU A 166 19.66 -14.01 -8.81
C LEU A 166 19.13 -12.65 -8.33
N ILE A 167 19.89 -11.57 -8.53
CA ILE A 167 19.45 -10.19 -8.24
C ILE A 167 18.20 -9.82 -9.05
N GLN A 168 18.17 -10.13 -10.35
CA GLN A 168 16.98 -9.87 -11.17
C GLN A 168 15.76 -10.65 -10.70
N GLU A 169 15.92 -11.93 -10.35
CA GLU A 169 14.83 -12.77 -9.83
C GLU A 169 14.30 -12.24 -8.49
N LYS A 170 15.18 -11.89 -7.55
CA LYS A 170 14.80 -11.30 -6.26
C LYS A 170 14.14 -9.93 -6.45
N SER A 171 14.62 -9.11 -7.37
CA SER A 171 14.02 -7.82 -7.72
C SER A 171 12.58 -7.98 -8.25
N GLN A 172 12.35 -8.94 -9.15
CA GLN A 172 11.00 -9.25 -9.64
C GLN A 172 10.06 -9.71 -8.53
N LYS A 173 10.53 -10.59 -7.63
CA LYS A 173 9.75 -11.03 -6.47
C LYS A 173 9.43 -9.87 -5.53
N LEU A 174 10.39 -8.98 -5.28
CA LEU A 174 10.19 -7.80 -4.44
C LEU A 174 9.17 -6.84 -5.06
N MET A 175 9.22 -6.62 -6.38
CA MET A 175 8.22 -5.80 -7.08
C MET A 175 6.81 -6.38 -6.96
N GLN A 176 6.66 -7.70 -7.16
CA GLN A 176 5.36 -8.37 -6.98
C GLN A 176 4.88 -8.26 -5.53
N SER A 177 5.75 -8.58 -4.57
CA SER A 177 5.43 -8.48 -3.14
C SER A 177 5.01 -7.06 -2.74
N GLY A 178 5.67 -6.04 -3.29
CA GLY A 178 5.31 -4.64 -3.08
C GLY A 178 3.95 -4.26 -3.66
N ALA A 179 3.59 -4.78 -4.85
CA ALA A 179 2.27 -4.57 -5.44
C ALA A 179 1.16 -5.22 -4.59
N ASP A 180 1.37 -6.47 -4.15
CA ASP A 180 0.44 -7.17 -3.26
C ASP A 180 0.27 -6.41 -1.94
N LEU A 181 1.37 -5.90 -1.38
CA LEU A 181 1.36 -5.14 -0.13
C LEU A 181 0.57 -3.83 -0.27
N GLN A 182 0.76 -3.09 -1.37
CA GLN A 182 0.00 -1.88 -1.66
C GLN A 182 -1.50 -2.15 -1.81
N GLN A 183 -1.86 -3.25 -2.49
CA GLN A 183 -3.25 -3.65 -2.64
C GLN A 183 -3.88 -3.96 -1.27
N LEU A 184 -3.24 -4.80 -0.46
CA LEU A 184 -3.71 -5.13 0.88
C LEU A 184 -3.84 -3.89 1.77
N GLN A 185 -2.87 -2.97 1.71
CA GLN A 185 -2.94 -1.72 2.45
C GLN A 185 -4.17 -0.89 2.05
N ALA A 186 -4.46 -0.77 0.76
CA ALA A 186 -5.61 -0.03 0.28
C ALA A 186 -6.95 -0.67 0.72
N GLU A 187 -7.05 -1.99 0.63
CA GLU A 187 -8.22 -2.75 1.09
C GLU A 187 -8.46 -2.57 2.59
N LEU A 188 -7.41 -2.69 3.41
CA LEU A 188 -7.49 -2.48 4.86
C LEU A 188 -7.78 -1.02 5.23
N GLN A 189 -7.20 -0.06 4.52
CA GLN A 189 -7.47 1.36 4.74
C GLN A 189 -8.94 1.70 4.44
N GLN A 190 -9.49 1.15 3.35
CA GLN A 190 -10.90 1.32 3.01
C GLN A 190 -11.81 0.71 4.08
N LYS A 191 -11.44 -0.46 4.61
CA LYS A 191 -12.27 -1.23 5.54
C LYS A 191 -12.18 -0.76 7.00
N TYR A 192 -10.98 -0.37 7.44
CA TYR A 192 -10.67 -0.10 8.85
C TYR A 192 -10.16 1.33 9.12
N GLY A 193 -9.79 2.08 8.08
CA GLY A 193 -9.11 3.37 8.23
C GLY A 193 -9.99 4.56 8.67
N THR A 194 -11.31 4.47 8.54
CA THR A 194 -12.25 5.54 8.92
C THR A 194 -12.81 5.41 10.34
N ALA A 195 -12.60 4.26 11.00
CA ALA A 195 -13.16 3.99 12.31
C ALA A 195 -12.40 4.65 13.48
N SER A 196 -11.31 5.39 13.21
CA SER A 196 -10.56 6.17 14.21
C SER A 196 -10.96 7.66 14.27
N ALA A 197 -11.95 8.10 13.48
CA ALA A 197 -12.48 9.45 13.54
C ALA A 197 -13.82 9.49 14.31
N ASN A 198 -13.76 9.41 15.64
CA ASN A 198 -14.79 9.92 16.58
C ASN A 198 -14.21 10.06 17.99
#